data_AF-A0A4W6DQI7-F1
#
_entry.id   AF-A0A4W6DQI7-F1
#
_cell.length_a   1.000
_cell.length_b   1.000
_cell.length_c   1.000
_cell.angle_alpha   90.00
_cell.angle_beta   90.00
_cell.angle_gamma   90.00
#
_symmetry.space_group_name_H-M   'P 1'
#
loop_
_entity.id
_entity.type
_entity.pdbx_description
1 polymer ?
#
loop_
_entity_poly.entity_id
_entity_poly.type
_entity_poly.pdbx_seq_one_letter_code
_entity_poly.pdbx_strand_id
1 'polypeptide(L)'
;ICSRFWYGGCSGNENRFWTQKECENRCPTKTPGRRGDCNSTISLSCLHPDVCSLAQDRGSCKNYTIMWFFDNSLGRCSRFWYGGCGGNENRFWTQKECENRCPTKTPGRRGDVIRPRCQLGADRGIQCMGYVQKWYYDKHIGACSPFWYGGCAGNANRFDTEHECFRTCGNKKQNECSRFWYGGCGGNGNRFKTQQECENLCLTRGR
;
A
#
# COMPACT_ATOMS: atom_id res chain seq x y z
N ILE A 1 -26.28 21.45 4.59
CA ILE A 1 -26.93 22.31 3.57
C ILE A 1 -26.00 22.35 2.38
N CYS A 2 -26.47 21.93 1.20
CA CYS A 2 -25.66 21.89 -0.02
C CYS A 2 -25.66 23.25 -0.71
N SER A 3 -24.50 23.69 -1.19
CA SER A 3 -24.34 24.96 -1.92
C SER A 3 -23.42 24.78 -3.14
N ARG A 4 -23.62 25.59 -4.19
CA ARG A 4 -22.79 25.54 -5.41
C ARG A 4 -21.49 26.32 -5.22
N PHE A 5 -20.38 25.76 -5.70
CA PHE A 5 -19.07 26.41 -5.77
C PHE A 5 -18.34 26.03 -7.07
N TRP A 6 -17.32 26.81 -7.44
CA TRP A 6 -16.47 26.54 -8.60
C TRP A 6 -15.18 25.83 -8.19
N TYR A 7 -14.76 24.82 -8.95
CA TYR A 7 -13.55 24.04 -8.68
C TYR A 7 -12.68 23.89 -9.93
N GLY A 8 -11.43 24.33 -9.85
CA GLY A 8 -10.48 24.48 -10.96
C GLY A 8 -9.70 23.22 -11.38
N GLY A 9 -10.09 22.04 -10.89
CA GLY A 9 -9.58 20.76 -11.42
C GLY A 9 -8.33 20.17 -10.75
N CYS A 10 -7.72 20.84 -9.75
CA CYS A 10 -6.63 20.28 -8.94
C CYS A 10 -6.89 20.49 -7.43
N SER A 11 -6.60 19.45 -6.63
CA SER A 11 -6.83 19.37 -5.18
C SER A 11 -8.27 19.67 -4.68
N GLY A 12 -9.03 18.63 -4.35
CA GLY A 12 -10.34 18.71 -3.69
C GLY A 12 -10.60 17.46 -2.85
N ASN A 13 -11.81 17.28 -2.30
CA ASN A 13 -12.20 16.05 -1.60
C ASN A 13 -13.48 15.46 -2.23
N GLU A 14 -13.91 14.27 -1.77
CA GLU A 14 -15.10 13.57 -2.29
C GLU A 14 -16.42 14.33 -2.01
N ASN A 15 -16.39 15.46 -1.31
CA ASN A 15 -17.55 16.33 -1.09
C ASN A 15 -17.79 17.27 -2.29
N ARG A 16 -17.80 16.69 -3.50
CA ARG A 16 -18.03 17.38 -4.77
C ARG A 16 -19.05 16.57 -5.57
N PHE A 17 -20.25 17.10 -5.72
CA PHE A 17 -21.38 16.39 -6.34
C PHE A 17 -21.82 17.11 -7.62
N TRP A 18 -22.25 16.35 -8.63
CA TRP A 18 -22.63 16.90 -9.93
C TRP A 18 -24.05 17.49 -9.92
N THR A 19 -24.89 17.01 -8.98
CA THR A 19 -26.26 17.50 -8.82
C THR A 19 -26.57 17.84 -7.36
N GLN A 20 -27.48 18.78 -7.16
CA GLN A 20 -27.94 19.18 -5.83
C GLN A 20 -28.56 18.01 -5.05
N LYS A 21 -29.34 17.16 -5.73
CA LYS A 21 -29.99 15.98 -5.13
C LYS A 21 -28.98 14.94 -4.63
N GLU A 22 -27.86 14.76 -5.33
CA GLU A 22 -26.79 13.85 -4.92
C GLU A 22 -26.05 14.36 -3.67
N CYS A 23 -25.83 15.68 -3.57
CA CYS A 23 -25.29 16.31 -2.37
C CYS A 23 -26.23 16.17 -1.17
N GLU A 24 -27.52 16.46 -1.35
CA GLU A 24 -28.51 16.44 -0.28
C GLU A 24 -28.76 15.02 0.25
N ASN A 25 -28.73 14.01 -0.63
CA ASN A 25 -28.81 12.61 -0.24
C ASN A 25 -27.61 12.15 0.60
N ARG A 26 -26.41 12.67 0.33
CA ARG A 26 -25.20 12.28 1.06
C ARG A 26 -24.94 13.10 2.33
N CYS A 27 -25.61 14.23 2.52
CA CYS A 27 -25.37 15.13 3.66
C CYS A 27 -26.68 15.70 4.27
N PRO A 28 -27.47 14.89 5.00
CA PRO A 28 -28.70 15.35 5.66
C PRO A 28 -28.43 16.21 6.91
N THR A 29 -29.19 17.29 7.10
CA THR A 29 -29.08 18.23 8.23
C THR A 29 -29.84 17.71 9.46
N LYS A 30 -29.16 17.61 10.62
CA LYS A 30 -29.70 17.02 11.87
C LYS A 30 -30.70 17.94 12.60
N THR A 31 -31.78 17.35 13.12
CA THR A 31 -32.62 17.88 14.22
C THR A 31 -32.55 16.96 15.47
N PRO A 32 -32.93 17.45 16.68
CA PRO A 32 -32.49 16.86 17.95
C PRO A 32 -33.55 16.02 18.69
N GLY A 33 -33.15 14.85 19.21
CA GLY A 33 -33.60 14.33 20.51
C GLY A 33 -34.78 13.33 20.59
N ARG A 34 -34.52 12.05 20.31
CA ARG A 34 -35.01 10.91 21.13
C ARG A 34 -33.90 9.86 21.23
N ARG A 35 -33.55 9.45 22.45
CA ARG A 35 -32.61 8.36 22.74
C ARG A 35 -33.29 7.04 22.43
N GLY A 36 -32.70 6.29 21.52
CA GLY A 36 -32.98 4.90 21.19
C GLY A 36 -31.75 4.39 20.45
N ASP A 37 -31.15 3.33 20.97
CA ASP A 37 -29.85 2.81 20.58
C ASP A 37 -29.67 2.63 19.08
N CYS A 38 -28.53 3.07 18.55
CA CYS A 38 -28.06 2.58 17.24
C CYS A 38 -27.46 1.19 17.43
N ASN A 39 -28.29 0.20 17.77
CA ASN A 39 -27.92 -1.20 17.63
C ASN A 39 -28.23 -1.64 16.20
N SER A 40 -27.14 -1.87 15.46
CA SER A 40 -26.99 -2.91 14.44
C SER A 40 -28.27 -3.64 14.03
N THR A 41 -28.88 -3.22 12.94
CA THR A 41 -29.43 -4.18 11.97
C THR A 41 -28.84 -3.83 10.61
N ILE A 42 -27.58 -4.25 10.47
CA ILE A 42 -26.95 -4.56 9.20
C ILE A 42 -27.99 -5.32 8.38
N SER A 43 -28.38 -4.79 7.22
CA SER A 43 -29.09 -5.61 6.24
C SER A 43 -28.19 -6.81 5.95
N LEU A 44 -28.61 -7.99 6.40
CA LEU A 44 -27.84 -9.24 6.38
C LEU A 44 -27.50 -9.72 4.96
N SER A 45 -27.84 -8.94 3.93
CA SER A 45 -27.58 -9.20 2.51
C SER A 45 -26.35 -8.47 1.94
N CYS A 46 -25.66 -7.63 2.74
CA CYS A 46 -24.42 -6.96 2.31
C CYS A 46 -23.22 -7.20 3.25
N LEU A 47 -23.30 -8.18 4.16
CA LEU A 47 -22.11 -8.77 4.79
C LEU A 47 -21.43 -9.65 3.76
N HIS A 48 -20.84 -9.02 2.74
CA HIS A 48 -19.90 -9.71 1.88
C HIS A 48 -18.80 -10.23 2.80
N PRO A 49 -18.59 -11.55 2.91
CA PRO A 49 -17.53 -12.09 3.75
C PRO A 49 -16.24 -11.37 3.36
N ASP A 50 -15.48 -10.88 4.34
CA ASP A 50 -14.18 -10.29 4.06
C ASP A 50 -13.40 -11.31 3.23
N VAL A 51 -13.13 -10.99 1.96
CA VAL A 51 -12.52 -11.90 0.99
C VAL A 51 -11.23 -12.49 1.56
N CYS A 52 -10.55 -11.72 2.39
CA CYS A 52 -9.28 -12.09 3.02
C CYS A 52 -9.44 -13.04 4.22
N SER A 53 -10.67 -13.27 4.68
CA SER A 53 -10.99 -14.22 5.74
C SER A 53 -11.42 -15.60 5.22
N LEU A 54 -11.77 -15.70 3.94
CA LEU A 54 -12.17 -16.96 3.31
C LEU A 54 -10.97 -17.90 3.19
N ALA A 55 -11.19 -19.21 3.31
CA ALA A 55 -10.17 -20.21 3.04
C ALA A 55 -9.86 -20.27 1.52
N GLN A 56 -8.70 -20.80 1.13
CA GLN A 56 -8.51 -21.20 -0.27
C GLN A 56 -9.55 -22.25 -0.66
N ASP A 57 -10.14 -22.12 -1.85
CA ASP A 57 -11.08 -23.10 -2.39
C ASP A 57 -10.70 -23.49 -3.82
N ARG A 58 -10.36 -24.76 -4.00
CA ARG A 58 -9.91 -25.33 -5.28
C ARG A 58 -11.07 -25.52 -6.26
N GLY A 59 -12.31 -25.54 -5.78
CA GLY A 59 -13.47 -25.96 -6.56
C GLY A 59 -13.46 -27.45 -6.92
N SER A 60 -14.42 -27.86 -7.74
CA SER A 60 -14.66 -29.27 -8.09
C SER A 60 -14.01 -29.72 -9.41
N CYS A 61 -13.58 -28.78 -10.25
CA CYS A 61 -12.94 -29.08 -11.54
C CYS A 61 -11.47 -29.50 -11.39
N LYS A 62 -10.91 -30.10 -12.45
CA LYS A 62 -9.54 -30.66 -12.48
C LYS A 62 -8.60 -29.96 -13.48
N ASN A 63 -8.96 -28.76 -13.94
CA ASN A 63 -8.13 -27.95 -14.85
C ASN A 63 -7.24 -27.01 -14.03
N TYR A 64 -6.18 -27.58 -13.44
CA TYR A 64 -5.39 -26.90 -12.42
C TYR A 64 -4.59 -25.71 -12.96
N THR A 65 -4.78 -24.55 -12.35
CA THR A 65 -4.01 -23.32 -12.59
C THR A 65 -3.51 -22.75 -11.26
N ILE A 66 -2.29 -22.21 -11.23
CA ILE A 66 -1.74 -21.55 -10.03
C ILE A 66 -2.40 -20.19 -9.86
N MET A 67 -2.98 -19.97 -8.69
CA MET A 67 -3.59 -18.70 -8.27
C MET A 67 -3.01 -18.26 -6.93
N TRP A 68 -3.27 -17.00 -6.56
CA TRP A 68 -2.91 -16.44 -5.27
C TRP A 68 -4.13 -16.37 -4.35
N PHE A 69 -3.93 -16.62 -3.06
CA PHE A 69 -4.94 -16.40 -2.01
C PHE A 69 -4.27 -15.78 -0.79
N PHE A 70 -5.04 -15.09 0.04
CA PHE A 70 -4.57 -14.62 1.33
C PHE A 70 -4.67 -15.73 2.37
N ASP A 71 -3.52 -16.17 2.87
CA ASP A 71 -3.44 -17.14 3.95
C ASP A 71 -3.53 -16.40 5.30
N ASN A 72 -4.71 -16.44 5.91
CA ASN A 72 -4.96 -15.79 7.20
C ASN A 72 -4.15 -16.42 8.36
N SER A 73 -3.71 -17.67 8.22
CA SER A 73 -2.85 -18.32 9.24
C SER A 73 -1.42 -17.77 9.18
N LEU A 74 -0.93 -17.45 7.97
CA LEU A 74 0.40 -16.86 7.76
C LEU A 74 0.37 -15.33 7.66
N GLY A 75 -0.81 -14.72 7.58
CA GLY A 75 -0.99 -13.28 7.36
C GLY A 75 -0.40 -12.77 6.05
N ARG A 76 -0.27 -13.62 5.01
CA ARG A 76 0.38 -13.27 3.74
C ARG A 76 -0.30 -13.92 2.52
N CYS A 77 -0.05 -13.36 1.34
CA CYS A 77 -0.47 -13.96 0.08
C CYS A 77 0.40 -15.17 -0.28
N SER A 78 -0.27 -16.29 -0.55
CA SER A 78 0.33 -17.59 -0.86
C SER A 78 -0.25 -18.13 -2.17
N ARG A 79 0.47 -19.06 -2.82
CA ARG A 79 0.00 -19.72 -4.05
C ARG A 79 -0.81 -20.97 -3.73
N PHE A 80 -1.82 -21.26 -4.54
CA PHE A 80 -2.60 -22.51 -4.49
C PHE A 80 -3.05 -22.97 -5.87
N TRP A 81 -3.44 -24.24 -5.98
CA TRP A 81 -4.00 -24.84 -7.19
C TRP A 81 -5.51 -24.63 -7.25
N TYR A 82 -5.99 -23.87 -8.24
CA TYR A 82 -7.41 -23.71 -8.55
C TYR A 82 -7.82 -24.66 -9.67
N GLY A 83 -8.91 -25.40 -9.49
CA GLY A 83 -9.38 -26.44 -10.40
C GLY A 83 -10.06 -25.94 -11.68
N GLY A 84 -10.25 -24.62 -11.83
CA GLY A 84 -10.80 -24.00 -13.04
C GLY A 84 -12.31 -23.76 -13.03
N CYS A 85 -13.03 -24.15 -11.98
CA CYS A 85 -14.44 -23.79 -11.78
C CYS A 85 -14.80 -23.76 -10.29
N GLY A 86 -15.92 -23.11 -9.94
CA GLY A 86 -16.36 -22.95 -8.55
C GLY A 86 -15.36 -22.15 -7.72
N GLY A 87 -15.18 -22.53 -6.46
CA GLY A 87 -14.29 -21.83 -5.55
C GLY A 87 -14.96 -20.64 -4.85
N ASN A 88 -14.15 -19.82 -4.20
CA ASN A 88 -14.59 -18.56 -3.58
C ASN A 88 -13.73 -17.37 -4.06
N GLU A 89 -13.97 -16.19 -3.49
CA GLU A 89 -13.34 -14.94 -3.92
C GLU A 89 -11.92 -14.71 -3.41
N ASN A 90 -11.41 -15.52 -2.46
CA ASN A 90 -10.02 -15.43 -2.03
C ASN A 90 -9.10 -16.07 -3.07
N ARG A 91 -9.11 -15.51 -4.28
CA ARG A 91 -8.42 -16.00 -5.47
C ARG A 91 -8.06 -14.83 -6.38
N PHE A 92 -6.78 -14.65 -6.61
CA PHE A 92 -6.20 -13.54 -7.36
C PHE A 92 -5.22 -14.07 -8.41
N TRP A 93 -5.12 -13.38 -9.54
CA TRP A 93 -4.21 -13.79 -10.63
C TRP A 93 -2.76 -13.50 -10.31
N THR A 94 -2.51 -12.45 -9.52
CA THR A 94 -1.15 -12.03 -9.17
C THR A 94 -0.99 -11.82 -7.67
N GLN A 95 0.25 -11.98 -7.18
CA GLN A 95 0.60 -11.68 -5.79
C GLN A 95 0.23 -10.24 -5.42
N LYS A 96 0.51 -9.29 -6.31
CA LYS A 96 0.26 -7.85 -6.09
C LYS A 96 -1.23 -7.56 -5.92
N GLU A 97 -2.09 -8.22 -6.70
CA GLU A 97 -3.54 -8.10 -6.57
C GLU A 97 -4.02 -8.57 -5.19
N CYS A 98 -3.55 -9.74 -4.74
CA CYS A 98 -3.83 -10.25 -3.41
C CYS A 98 -3.33 -9.30 -2.30
N GLU A 99 -2.09 -8.82 -2.40
CA GLU A 99 -1.49 -7.93 -1.39
C GLU A 99 -2.14 -6.54 -1.35
N ASN A 100 -2.68 -6.07 -2.48
CA ASN A 100 -3.46 -4.84 -2.53
C ASN A 100 -4.85 -5.03 -1.92
N ARG A 101 -5.45 -6.22 -2.08
CA ARG A 101 -6.79 -6.52 -1.57
C ARG A 101 -6.78 -6.86 -0.09
N CYS A 102 -5.74 -7.53 0.41
CA CYS A 102 -5.71 -8.13 1.74
C CYS A 102 -4.61 -7.57 2.64
N PRO A 103 -4.94 -7.11 3.87
CA PRO A 103 -3.98 -6.52 4.78
C PRO A 103 -3.06 -7.58 5.40
N THR A 104 -1.75 -7.42 5.24
CA THR A 104 -0.76 -8.24 5.94
C THR A 104 -0.75 -7.87 7.43
N LYS A 105 -1.13 -8.82 8.30
CA LYS A 105 -1.10 -8.62 9.76
C LYS A 105 0.35 -8.61 10.25
N THR A 106 0.92 -7.43 10.52
CA THR A 106 2.09 -7.32 11.41
C THR A 106 1.66 -6.70 12.74
N PRO A 107 2.02 -7.30 13.89
CA PRO A 107 1.74 -6.72 15.20
C PRO A 107 2.69 -5.56 15.46
N GLY A 108 2.23 -4.33 15.20
CA GLY A 108 2.96 -3.10 15.49
C GLY A 108 2.29 -2.31 16.60
N ARG A 109 3.02 -2.06 17.69
CA ARG A 109 2.59 -1.15 18.77
C ARG A 109 2.30 0.25 18.20
N ARG A 110 1.35 0.94 18.85
CA ARG A 110 0.85 2.29 18.53
C ARG A 110 1.97 3.24 18.06
N GLY A 111 1.87 3.74 16.82
CA GLY A 111 2.59 4.94 16.38
C GLY A 111 3.29 4.85 15.03
N ASP A 112 3.76 3.68 14.63
CA ASP A 112 4.44 3.49 13.34
C ASP A 112 3.56 2.65 12.43
N VAL A 113 3.21 3.19 11.25
CA VAL A 113 2.61 2.40 10.18
C VAL A 113 3.68 1.40 9.75
N ILE A 114 3.71 0.21 10.34
CA ILE A 114 4.58 -0.87 9.88
C ILE A 114 4.10 -1.23 8.49
N ARG A 115 4.87 -0.81 7.49
CA ARG A 115 4.64 -1.16 6.09
C ARG A 115 5.43 -2.43 5.81
N PRO A 116 4.81 -3.62 5.76
CA PRO A 116 5.57 -4.87 5.84
C PRO A 116 6.48 -5.08 4.63
N ARG A 117 6.08 -4.59 3.44
CA ARG A 117 6.94 -4.56 2.26
C ARG A 117 8.23 -3.74 2.48
N CYS A 118 8.17 -2.67 3.26
CA CYS A 118 9.31 -1.80 3.55
C CYS A 118 10.22 -2.38 4.65
N GLN A 119 9.85 -3.51 5.26
CA GLN A 119 10.66 -4.21 6.25
C GLN A 119 11.56 -5.29 5.64
N LEU A 120 11.31 -5.63 4.37
CA LEU A 120 12.06 -6.64 3.61
C LEU A 120 13.37 -6.05 3.09
N GLY A 121 14.38 -6.89 2.83
CA GLY A 121 15.61 -6.46 2.14
C GLY A 121 15.43 -6.37 0.64
N ALA A 122 16.42 -5.82 -0.07
CA ALA A 122 16.48 -5.94 -1.52
C ALA A 122 16.62 -7.41 -1.92
N ASP A 123 15.72 -7.91 -2.76
CA ASP A 123 15.80 -9.27 -3.30
C ASP A 123 15.93 -9.20 -4.82
N ARG A 124 17.12 -9.59 -5.31
CA ARG A 124 17.48 -9.57 -6.74
C ARG A 124 16.65 -10.56 -7.54
N GLY A 125 15.99 -11.52 -6.91
CA GLY A 125 15.27 -12.58 -7.57
C GLY A 125 16.18 -13.43 -8.45
N ILE A 126 15.62 -13.97 -9.53
CA ILE A 126 16.33 -14.79 -10.51
C ILE A 126 16.43 -14.01 -11.82
N GLN A 127 17.55 -14.16 -12.53
CA GLN A 127 17.73 -13.62 -13.85
C GLN A 127 16.87 -14.40 -14.87
N CYS A 128 15.81 -13.78 -15.37
CA CYS A 128 14.94 -14.35 -16.38
C CYS A 128 14.68 -13.41 -17.57
N MET A 129 14.74 -12.09 -17.35
CA MET A 129 14.49 -11.07 -18.37
C MET A 129 15.63 -10.06 -18.49
N GLY A 130 16.80 -10.40 -17.95
CA GLY A 130 17.94 -9.49 -17.83
C GLY A 130 17.89 -8.62 -16.58
N TYR A 131 19.02 -7.99 -16.26
CA TYR A 131 19.12 -7.11 -15.09
C TYR A 131 18.51 -5.75 -15.41
N VAL A 132 17.54 -5.34 -14.60
CA VAL A 132 16.92 -4.03 -14.65
C VAL A 132 17.15 -3.32 -13.33
N GLN A 133 17.56 -2.05 -13.38
CA GLN A 133 17.70 -1.25 -12.17
C GLN A 133 16.31 -0.95 -11.57
N LYS A 134 16.14 -1.24 -10.29
CA LYS A 134 14.94 -0.96 -9.50
C LYS A 134 15.33 -0.32 -8.18
N TRP A 135 14.36 0.18 -7.45
CA TRP A 135 14.55 0.84 -6.16
C TRP A 135 14.00 -0.03 -5.03
N TYR A 136 14.67 -0.07 -3.88
CA TYR A 136 14.16 -0.68 -2.66
C TYR A 136 14.35 0.27 -1.48
N TYR A 137 13.50 0.14 -0.47
CA TYR A 137 13.65 0.88 0.79
C TYR A 137 14.59 0.14 1.72
N ASP A 138 15.70 0.78 2.07
CA ASP A 138 16.64 0.25 3.04
C ASP A 138 16.30 0.79 4.43
N LYS A 139 15.74 -0.08 5.28
CA LYS A 139 15.32 0.27 6.64
C LYS A 139 16.50 0.59 7.56
N HIS A 140 17.72 0.15 7.25
CA HIS A 140 18.90 0.42 8.07
C HIS A 140 19.36 1.86 7.92
N ILE A 141 19.18 2.45 6.73
CA ILE A 141 19.52 3.85 6.45
C ILE A 141 18.29 4.77 6.35
N GLY A 142 17.07 4.22 6.30
CA GLY A 142 15.83 4.99 6.18
C GLY A 142 15.64 5.67 4.83
N ALA A 143 16.21 5.12 3.75
CA ALA A 143 16.24 5.72 2.42
C ALA A 143 16.04 4.70 1.31
N CYS A 144 15.62 5.18 0.13
CA CYS A 144 15.50 4.35 -1.06
C CYS A 144 16.83 4.26 -1.81
N SER A 145 17.25 3.04 -2.14
CA SER A 145 18.50 2.77 -2.84
C SER A 145 18.26 1.96 -4.12
N PRO A 146 19.07 2.17 -5.19
CA PRO A 146 18.96 1.39 -6.41
C PRO A 146 19.58 -0.02 -6.22
N PHE A 147 19.02 -1.02 -6.89
CA PHE A 147 19.56 -2.38 -6.96
C PHE A 147 19.23 -3.03 -8.31
N TRP A 148 19.95 -4.09 -8.66
CA TRP A 148 19.73 -4.87 -9.89
C TRP A 148 18.74 -6.01 -9.65
N TYR A 149 17.60 -5.97 -10.33
CA TYR A 149 16.58 -7.01 -10.32
C TYR A 149 16.69 -7.90 -11.57
N GLY A 150 16.69 -9.22 -11.40
CA GLY A 150 16.84 -10.19 -12.50
C GLY A 150 15.62 -10.38 -13.40
N GLY A 151 14.48 -9.75 -13.07
CA GLY A 151 13.26 -9.79 -13.88
C GLY A 151 12.19 -10.76 -13.39
N CYS A 152 12.52 -11.75 -12.55
CA CYS A 152 11.57 -12.70 -11.96
C CYS A 152 11.83 -12.91 -10.47
N ALA A 153 10.82 -13.46 -9.77
CA ALA A 153 10.84 -13.67 -8.34
C ALA A 153 11.12 -12.36 -7.57
N GLY A 154 11.90 -12.44 -6.50
CA GLY A 154 12.14 -11.30 -5.62
C GLY A 154 11.02 -11.10 -4.60
N ASN A 155 11.00 -9.93 -3.98
CA ASN A 155 9.99 -9.55 -3.00
C ASN A 155 9.35 -8.19 -3.30
N ALA A 156 8.41 -7.77 -2.45
CA ALA A 156 7.60 -6.57 -2.63
C ALA A 156 8.34 -5.24 -2.34
N ASN A 157 9.57 -5.28 -1.81
CA ASN A 157 10.40 -4.09 -1.63
C ASN A 157 11.13 -3.74 -2.94
N ARG A 158 10.35 -3.46 -3.98
CA ARG A 158 10.84 -3.19 -5.33
C ARG A 158 9.94 -2.18 -6.02
N PHE A 159 10.52 -1.06 -6.42
CA PHE A 159 9.83 0.08 -7.01
C PHE A 159 10.50 0.47 -8.33
N ASP A 160 9.73 1.06 -9.23
CA ASP A 160 10.25 1.47 -10.54
C ASP A 160 11.01 2.80 -10.44
N THR A 161 10.61 3.64 -9.49
CA THR A 161 11.23 4.95 -9.26
C THR A 161 11.54 5.16 -7.78
N GLU A 162 12.58 5.96 -7.52
CA GLU A 162 12.93 6.43 -6.18
C GLU A 162 11.75 7.13 -5.49
N HIS A 163 11.06 8.00 -6.23
CA HIS A 163 9.92 8.76 -5.72
C HIS A 163 8.75 7.84 -5.29
N GLU A 164 8.49 6.77 -6.04
CA GLU A 164 7.51 5.76 -5.65
C GLU A 164 7.92 5.02 -4.36
N CYS A 165 9.19 4.65 -4.26
CA CYS A 165 9.75 4.02 -3.07
C CYS A 165 9.61 4.92 -1.85
N PHE A 166 10.00 6.20 -1.93
CA PHE A 166 9.91 7.13 -0.80
C PHE A 166 8.48 7.47 -0.40
N ARG A 167 7.58 7.67 -1.38
CA ARG A 167 6.16 7.88 -1.08
C ARG A 167 5.55 6.66 -0.38
N THR A 168 6.03 5.47 -0.73
CA THR A 168 5.53 4.20 -0.21
C THR A 168 6.16 3.81 1.11
N CYS A 169 7.44 4.07 1.35
CA CYS A 169 8.18 3.54 2.49
C CYS A 169 8.88 4.60 3.35
N GLY A 170 8.98 5.83 2.87
CA GLY A 170 9.57 6.94 3.59
C GLY A 170 8.77 7.29 4.84
N ASN A 171 9.48 7.53 5.94
CA ASN A 171 8.89 8.03 7.18
C ASN A 171 8.57 9.53 7.05
N LYS A 172 7.38 9.96 7.50
CA LYS A 172 7.00 11.38 7.57
C LYS A 172 7.74 12.19 8.63
N LYS A 173 8.68 11.59 9.38
CA LYS A 173 9.55 12.28 10.35
C LYS A 173 10.79 12.91 9.70
N GLN A 174 10.78 13.14 8.39
CA GLN A 174 11.93 13.69 7.65
C GLN A 174 11.96 15.23 7.62
N ASN A 175 11.97 15.84 8.81
CA ASN A 175 12.40 17.24 8.97
C ASN A 175 13.76 17.31 9.69
N GLU A 176 14.59 16.27 9.58
CA GLU A 176 15.86 16.21 10.30
C GLU A 176 16.93 15.51 9.44
N CYS A 177 18.13 16.08 9.44
CA CYS A 177 19.29 15.58 8.72
C CYS A 177 20.04 14.54 9.56
N SER A 178 20.08 13.29 9.09
CA SER A 178 20.75 12.19 9.80
C SER A 178 22.05 11.74 9.13
N ARG A 179 23.03 11.35 9.94
CA ARG A 179 24.35 10.89 9.48
C ARG A 179 24.27 9.42 9.04
N PHE A 180 24.78 9.08 7.85
CA PHE A 180 24.87 7.69 7.39
C PHE A 180 26.21 7.38 6.71
N TRP A 181 26.53 6.09 6.62
CA TRP A 181 27.75 5.59 5.97
C TRP A 181 27.47 5.28 4.50
N TYR A 182 28.33 5.75 3.61
CA TYR A 182 28.21 5.53 2.16
C TYR A 182 29.46 4.87 1.58
N GLY A 183 29.27 3.76 0.86
CA GLY A 183 30.33 2.88 0.35
C GLY A 183 30.95 3.26 -1.01
N GLY A 184 30.69 4.44 -1.55
CA GLY A 184 31.50 5.00 -2.65
C GLY A 184 30.95 4.89 -4.08
N CYS A 185 29.88 4.15 -4.37
CA CYS A 185 29.26 4.15 -5.71
C CYS A 185 27.71 4.24 -5.70
N GLY A 186 27.13 4.93 -6.69
CA GLY A 186 25.69 5.16 -6.81
C GLY A 186 25.11 6.19 -5.82
N GLY A 187 23.78 6.18 -5.65
CA GLY A 187 23.04 7.06 -4.74
C GLY A 187 22.31 8.20 -5.45
N ASN A 188 21.76 9.12 -4.65
CA ASN A 188 20.96 10.26 -5.08
C ASN A 188 21.57 11.58 -4.56
N GLY A 189 20.94 12.71 -4.90
CA GLY A 189 21.35 14.04 -4.44
C GLY A 189 21.17 14.32 -2.94
N ASN A 190 20.60 13.39 -2.17
CA ASN A 190 20.42 13.52 -0.72
C ASN A 190 21.66 13.02 0.05
N ARG A 191 22.85 13.45 -0.40
CA ARG A 191 24.13 13.16 0.22
C ARG A 191 24.87 14.46 0.50
N PHE A 192 25.11 14.69 1.78
CA PHE A 192 25.79 15.89 2.25
C PHE A 192 27.01 15.49 3.08
N LYS A 193 28.10 16.24 2.92
CA LYS A 193 29.33 16.00 3.69
C LYS A 193 29.17 16.46 5.14
N THR A 194 28.27 17.42 5.37
CA THR A 194 27.99 17.98 6.69
C THR A 194 26.50 18.03 6.98
N GLN A 195 26.14 17.99 8.27
CA GLN A 195 24.75 18.19 8.72
C GLN A 195 24.23 19.57 8.29
N GLN A 196 25.05 20.62 8.41
CA GLN A 196 24.70 21.98 7.99
C GLN A 196 24.33 22.08 6.51
N GLU A 197 25.07 21.40 5.64
CA GLU A 197 24.80 21.37 4.19
C GLU A 197 23.47 20.67 3.89
N CYS A 198 23.19 19.58 4.60
CA CYS A 198 21.90 18.90 4.54
C CYS A 198 20.75 19.82 4.99
N GLU A 199 20.90 20.47 6.14
CA GLU A 199 19.85 21.34 6.69
C GLU A 199 19.60 22.56 5.79
N ASN A 200 20.66 23.16 5.25
CA ASN A 200 20.57 24.31 4.35
C ASN A 200 19.95 23.98 2.98
N LEU A 201 20.08 22.75 2.50
CA LEU A 201 19.53 22.35 1.20
C LEU A 201 18.15 21.69 1.32
N CYS A 202 17.91 20.95 2.39
CA CYS A 202 16.68 20.17 2.57
C CYS A 202 15.67 20.80 3.54
N LEU A 203 16.09 21.64 4.50
CA LEU A 203 15.20 22.19 5.54
C LEU A 203 14.93 23.70 5.44
N THR A 204 15.83 24.49 4.85
CA THR A 204 15.68 25.97 4.80
C THR A 204 15.08 26.52 3.50
N ARG A 205 15.02 25.74 2.41
CA ARG A 205 14.44 26.17 1.11
C ARG A 205 12.93 25.90 0.94
N GLY A 206 12.24 25.48 2.01
CA GLY A 206 10.79 25.18 2.01
C GLY A 206 9.93 26.16 2.82
N ARG A 207 10.41 27.35 3.14
CA ARG A 207 9.62 28.46 3.72
C ARG A 207 9.41 29.56 2.70
#